data_AF-D3ICV8-F1
#
_entry.id   AF-D3ICV8-F1
#
_cell.length_a   1.000
_cell.length_b   1.000
_cell.length_c   1.000
_cell.angle_alpha   90.00
_cell.angle_beta   90.00
_cell.angle_gamma   90.00
#
_symmetry.space_group_name_H-M   'P 1'
#
loop_
_entity.id
_entity.type
_entity.pdbx_description
1 polymer ?
#
loop_
_entity_poly.entity_id
_entity_poly.type
_entity_poly.pdbx_seq_one_letter_code
_entity_poly.pdbx_strand_id
1 'polypeptide(L)'
;MHIISQVLIILVSLLFLYIMYLETIASSSIKTSKVFNIPQEVLREKHFTKLMKNQGIYNGLIAPALLYSAFCSENRKELSCILLISCVLIALYMGH
;
A
#
# COMPACT_ATOMS: atom_id res chain seq x y z
N MET A 1 22.84 2.94 -1.69
CA MET A 1 21.68 2.87 -2.62
C MET A 1 21.80 4.00 -3.63
N HIS A 2 21.26 3.85 -4.83
CA HIS A 2 21.23 4.94 -5.82
C HIS A 2 20.08 5.90 -5.53
N ILE A 3 20.24 7.19 -5.86
CA ILE A 3 19.24 8.22 -5.57
C ILE A 3 17.89 7.92 -6.25
N ILE A 4 17.93 7.38 -7.47
CA ILE A 4 16.73 6.96 -8.22
C ILE A 4 15.96 5.87 -7.44
N SER A 5 16.66 4.88 -6.88
CA SER A 5 16.02 3.82 -6.08
C SER A 5 15.38 4.38 -4.83
N GLN A 6 16.03 5.34 -4.17
CA GLN A 6 15.49 5.99 -2.98
C GLN A 6 14.23 6.80 -3.29
N VAL A 7 14.22 7.57 -4.38
CA VAL A 7 13.03 8.28 -4.86
C VAL A 7 11.90 7.31 -5.17
N LEU A 8 12.19 6.19 -5.83
CA LEU A 8 11.19 5.17 -6.14
C LEU A 8 10.58 4.57 -4.86
N ILE A 9 11.39 4.26 -3.85
CA ILE A 9 10.89 3.71 -2.57
C ILE A 9 9.98 4.71 -1.87
N ILE A 10 10.32 6.00 -1.89
CA ILE A 10 9.47 7.06 -1.31
C ILE A 10 8.14 7.10 -2.06
N LEU A 11 8.14 7.09 -3.40
CA LEU A 11 6.91 7.09 -4.19
C LEU A 11 6.02 5.87 -3.91
N VAL A 12 6.61 4.67 -3.83
CA VAL A 12 5.88 3.45 -3.49
C VAL A 12 5.33 3.51 -2.07
N SER A 13 6.10 3.99 -1.09
CA SER A 13 5.63 4.17 0.28
C SER A 13 4.44 5.14 0.35
N LEU A 14 4.50 6.27 -0.38
CA LEU A 14 3.39 7.21 -0.49
C LEU A 14 2.16 6.59 -1.16
N LEU A 15 2.35 5.73 -2.16
CA LEU A 15 1.27 4.97 -2.78
C LEU A 15 0.58 4.04 -1.77
N PHE A 16 1.34 3.31 -0.95
CA PHE A 16 0.78 2.46 0.11
C PHE A 16 0.02 3.26 1.17
N LEU A 17 0.51 4.45 1.57
CA LEU A 17 -0.23 5.35 2.46
C LEU A 17 -1.52 5.88 1.84
N TYR A 18 -1.49 6.18 0.54
CA TYR A 18 -2.68 6.62 -0.19
C TYR A 18 -3.74 5.51 -0.25
N ILE A 19 -3.33 4.28 -0.57
CA ILE A 19 -4.19 3.10 -0.56
C ILE A 19 -4.77 2.87 0.84
N MET A 20 -3.92 2.88 1.88
CA MET A 20 -4.34 2.79 3.29
C MET A 20 -5.39 3.85 3.63
N TYR A 21 -5.19 5.10 3.22
CA TYR A 21 -6.16 6.17 3.46
C TYR A 21 -7.53 5.87 2.82
N LEU A 22 -7.53 5.42 1.57
CA LEU A 22 -8.77 5.07 0.87
C LEU A 22 -9.48 3.87 1.50
N GLU A 23 -8.74 2.88 1.98
CA GLU A 23 -9.27 1.66 2.59
C GLU A 23 -9.76 1.87 4.03
N THR A 24 -9.04 2.67 4.83
CA THR A 24 -9.32 2.84 6.27
C THR A 24 -10.21 4.03 6.61
N ILE A 25 -9.94 5.19 6.01
CA ILE A 25 -10.58 6.46 6.38
C ILE A 25 -11.71 6.77 5.40
N ALA A 26 -11.44 6.66 4.09
CA ALA A 26 -12.38 7.02 3.04
C ALA A 26 -13.06 5.79 2.38
N SER A 27 -13.23 4.69 3.12
CA SER A 27 -13.60 3.34 2.61
C SER A 27 -14.83 3.31 1.70
N SER A 28 -15.82 4.18 1.93
CA SER A 28 -17.09 4.22 1.19
C SER A 28 -17.22 5.43 0.26
N SER A 29 -16.10 6.10 -0.04
CA SER A 29 -16.07 7.28 -0.90
C SER A 29 -16.20 6.92 -2.39
N ILE A 30 -16.65 7.89 -3.20
CA ILE A 30 -16.70 7.76 -4.66
C ILE A 30 -15.29 7.51 -5.24
N LYS A 31 -14.25 8.09 -4.62
CA LYS A 31 -12.86 7.88 -5.05
C LYS A 31 -12.42 6.44 -4.82
N THR A 32 -12.71 5.88 -3.64
CA THR A 32 -12.41 4.47 -3.33
C THR A 32 -13.15 3.53 -4.28
N SER A 33 -14.44 3.79 -4.53
CA SER A 33 -15.21 3.03 -5.52
C SER A 33 -14.54 3.00 -6.91
N LYS A 34 -14.03 4.15 -7.39
CA LYS A 34 -13.33 4.25 -8.67
C LYS A 34 -11.97 3.57 -8.68
N VAL A 35 -11.18 3.72 -7.61
CA VAL A 35 -9.81 3.16 -7.52
C VAL A 35 -9.83 1.63 -7.42
N PHE A 36 -10.76 1.07 -6.63
CA PHE A 36 -10.85 -0.37 -6.42
C PHE A 36 -11.86 -1.05 -7.37
N ASN A 37 -12.57 -0.28 -8.19
CA ASN A 37 -13.61 -0.77 -9.10
C ASN A 37 -14.72 -1.58 -8.37
N ILE A 38 -15.12 -1.11 -7.18
CA ILE A 38 -16.18 -1.73 -6.36
C ILE A 38 -17.35 -0.76 -6.26
N PRO A 39 -18.61 -1.18 -6.48
CA PRO A 39 -19.78 -0.31 -6.32
C PRO A 39 -19.83 0.32 -4.93
N GLN A 40 -20.22 1.60 -4.87
CA GLN A 40 -20.23 2.33 -3.60
C GLN A 40 -21.20 1.72 -2.58
N GLU A 41 -22.29 1.10 -3.03
CA GLU A 41 -23.25 0.38 -2.19
C GLU A 41 -22.62 -0.81 -1.48
N VAL A 42 -21.81 -1.61 -2.20
CA VAL A 42 -21.06 -2.76 -1.64
C VAL A 42 -20.04 -2.27 -0.61
N LEU A 43 -19.33 -1.18 -0.91
CA LEU A 43 -18.37 -0.59 0.04
C LEU A 43 -19.00 -0.11 1.35
N ARG A 44 -20.30 0.22 1.35
CA ARG A 44 -21.04 0.63 2.56
C ARG A 44 -21.50 -0.55 3.42
N GLU A 45 -21.43 -1.77 2.90
CA GLU A 45 -21.74 -2.95 3.69
C GLU A 45 -20.74 -3.09 4.85
N LYS A 46 -21.25 -3.37 6.06
CA LYS A 46 -20.42 -3.45 7.27
C LYS A 46 -19.29 -4.47 7.13
N HIS A 47 -19.55 -5.60 6.47
CA HIS A 47 -18.55 -6.64 6.24
C HIS A 47 -17.41 -6.13 5.32
N PHE A 48 -17.75 -5.52 4.18
CA PHE A 48 -16.78 -4.95 3.26
C PHE A 48 -15.99 -3.78 3.87
N THR A 49 -16.66 -2.87 4.58
CA THR A 49 -15.96 -1.78 5.29
C THR A 49 -14.94 -2.34 6.30
N LYS A 50 -15.27 -3.42 7.03
CA LYS A 50 -14.34 -4.06 7.96
C LYS A 50 -13.17 -4.72 7.22
N LEU A 51 -13.43 -5.39 6.11
CA LEU A 51 -12.42 -6.03 5.27
C LEU A 51 -11.44 -5.00 4.69
N MET A 52 -11.96 -3.92 4.11
CA MET A 52 -11.16 -2.80 3.58
C MET A 52 -10.28 -2.21 4.68
N LYS A 53 -10.85 -1.91 5.86
CA LYS A 53 -10.07 -1.39 6.98
C LYS A 53 -8.94 -2.33 7.42
N ASN A 54 -9.19 -3.64 7.39
CA ASN A 54 -8.18 -4.64 7.70
C ASN A 54 -7.04 -4.59 6.67
N GLN A 55 -7.36 -4.63 5.36
CA GLN A 55 -6.38 -4.50 4.28
C GLN A 55 -5.58 -3.19 4.37
N GLY A 56 -6.29 -2.10 4.66
CA GLY A 56 -5.72 -0.79 4.86
C GLY A 56 -4.64 -0.75 5.91
N ILE A 57 -4.84 -1.38 7.08
CA ILE A 57 -3.80 -1.42 8.13
C ILE A 57 -2.53 -2.13 7.62
N TYR A 58 -2.65 -3.25 6.89
CA TYR A 58 -1.47 -3.92 6.32
C TYR A 58 -0.73 -3.03 5.32
N ASN A 59 -1.46 -2.38 4.41
CA ASN A 59 -0.89 -1.41 3.48
C ASN A 59 -0.20 -0.25 4.23
N GLY A 60 -0.81 0.21 5.32
CA GLY A 60 -0.26 1.24 6.20
C GLY A 60 0.99 0.81 6.97
N LEU A 61 1.21 -0.49 7.19
CA LEU A 61 2.44 -1.02 7.82
C LEU A 61 3.57 -1.21 6.80
N ILE A 62 3.25 -1.50 5.54
CA ILE A 62 4.25 -1.64 4.45
C ILE A 62 4.93 -0.30 4.17
N ALA A 63 4.18 0.80 4.16
CA ALA A 63 4.73 2.13 3.90
C ALA A 63 5.89 2.55 4.84
N PRO A 64 5.76 2.51 6.18
CA PRO A 64 6.86 2.82 7.09
C PRO A 64 7.97 1.76 7.05
N ALA A 65 7.67 0.48 6.74
CA ALA A 65 8.70 -0.54 6.54
C ALA A 65 9.61 -0.20 5.34
N LEU A 66 9.04 0.29 4.24
CA LEU A 66 9.77 0.78 3.07
C LEU A 66 10.62 2.02 3.38
N LEU A 67 10.09 2.97 4.17
CA LEU A 67 10.87 4.13 4.60
C LEU A 67 12.01 3.72 5.54
N TYR A 68 11.74 2.82 6.48
CA TYR A 68 12.76 2.28 7.37
C TYR A 68 13.89 1.59 6.58
N SER A 69 13.55 0.78 5.58
CA SER A 69 14.56 0.12 4.74
C SER A 69 15.40 1.11 3.94
N ALA A 70 14.83 2.23 3.51
CA ALA A 70 15.52 3.23 2.71
C ALA A 70 16.41 4.18 3.53
N PHE A 71 16.09 4.45 4.80
CA PHE A 71 16.76 5.50 5.58
C PHE A 71 17.47 5.01 6.85
N CYS A 72 16.92 4.01 7.54
CA CYS A 72 17.36 3.66 8.89
C CYS A 72 18.10 2.32 8.97
N SER A 73 17.88 1.42 8.02
CA SER A 73 18.52 0.10 8.01
C SER A 73 20.04 0.21 7.75
N GLU A 74 20.83 -0.69 8.35
CA GLU A 74 22.25 -0.88 8.01
C GLU A 74 22.38 -1.48 6.60
N ASN A 75 21.57 -2.49 6.30
CA ASN A 75 21.55 -3.20 5.00
C ASN A 75 20.46 -2.66 4.06
N ARG A 76 20.46 -1.33 3.84
CA ARG A 76 19.39 -0.63 3.09
C ARG A 76 19.05 -1.24 1.74
N LYS A 77 20.07 -1.62 0.97
CA LYS A 77 19.89 -2.13 -0.40
C LYS A 77 19.14 -3.46 -0.40
N GLU A 78 19.57 -4.39 0.44
CA GLU A 78 19.02 -5.75 0.51
C GLU A 78 17.58 -5.73 1.03
N LEU A 79 17.36 -5.05 2.16
CA LEU A 79 16.03 -4.97 2.76
C LEU A 79 15.04 -4.26 1.83
N SER A 80 15.42 -3.14 1.21
CA SER A 80 14.56 -2.43 0.26
C SER A 80 14.28 -3.28 -0.99
N CYS A 81 15.25 -4.05 -1.47
CA CYS A 81 15.07 -4.95 -2.61
C CYS A 81 14.04 -6.04 -2.30
N ILE A 82 14.19 -6.71 -1.15
CA ILE A 82 13.24 -7.75 -0.70
C ILE A 82 11.83 -7.18 -0.57
N LEU A 83 11.68 -6.02 0.08
CA LEU A 83 10.37 -5.39 0.26
C LEU A 83 9.73 -4.98 -1.07
N LEU A 84 10.48 -4.33 -1.97
CA LEU A 84 9.97 -3.93 -3.28
C LEU A 84 9.59 -5.14 -4.14
N ILE A 85 10.45 -6.16 -4.22
CA ILE A 85 10.13 -7.40 -4.96
C ILE A 85 8.87 -8.04 -4.40
N SER A 86 8.75 -8.12 -3.07
CA SER A 86 7.55 -8.67 -2.42
C SER A 86 6.29 -7.87 -2.78
N CYS A 87 6.36 -6.53 -2.78
CA CYS A 87 5.24 -5.67 -3.18
C CYS A 87 4.83 -5.92 -4.65
N VAL A 88 5.81 -6.03 -5.55
CA VAL A 88 5.57 -6.29 -6.97
C VAL A 88 4.97 -7.68 -7.19
N LEU A 89 5.48 -8.71 -6.52
CA LEU A 89 4.96 -10.08 -6.63
C LEU A 89 3.51 -10.18 -6.13
N ILE A 90 3.19 -9.54 -5.00
CA ILE A 90 1.82 -9.50 -4.48
C ILE A 90 0.89 -8.76 -5.45
N ALA A 91 1.33 -7.62 -5.98
CA ALA A 91 0.55 -6.86 -6.96
C ALA A 91 0.31 -7.63 -8.27
N LEU A 92 1.29 -8.40 -8.74
CA LEU A 92 1.15 -9.26 -9.92
C LEU A 92 0.21 -10.43 -9.65
N TYR A 93 0.31 -11.08 -8.48
CA TYR A 93 -0.57 -12.19 -8.11
C TYR A 93 -2.04 -11.76 -8.00
N MET A 94 -2.30 -10.59 -7.41
CA MET A 94 -3.67 -10.04 -7.25
C MET A 94 -4.18 -9.31 -8.51
N GLY A 95 -3.31 -9.00 -9.47
CA GLY A 95 -3.62 -8.28 -10.70
C GLY A 95 -3.99 -9.19 -11.89
N HIS A 96 -4.24 -10.48 -11.63
CA HIS A 96 -4.82 -11.46 -12.56
C HIS A 96 -6.14 -11.97 -11.99
#